data_AF-A0A5E3X0F2-F1
#
_entry.id   AF-A0A5E3X0F2-F1
#
_cell.length_a   1.000
_cell.length_b   1.000
_cell.length_c   1.000
_cell.angle_alpha   90.00
_cell.angle_beta   90.00
_cell.angle_gamma   90.00
#
_symmetry.space_group_name_H-M   'P 1'
#
loop_
_entity.id
_entity.type
_entity.pdbx_description
1 polymer ?
#
loop_
_entity_poly.entity_id
_entity_poly.type
_entity_poly.pdbx_seq_one_letter_code
_entity_poly.pdbx_strand_id
1 'polypeptide(L)'
;MSRFASRTAFDLLAVDDGNDGQSSEEELAPEPETAPSAPAETVKPTKTAQRKAARAARLAKKLERANSGSSAAPSASASPLPPAPIELPSVPEPPLVPAAKEAIPAALDVTPATVPYTNGHATTEPEVETPAPESPAEPEPEPIVEAPAPPARPAPAAEKPTEGQAAVPVEMAPKPKPAPPAPASAAAEAEKKRKIGSIVTRTVWTFIMIGGFIGCLLMGHAYMIILVMLCQTLVYREVTRLFMLTDIQAKATDETRERDVWSKTLSWYFFAVANYFLYGESIIYYFKHVVFADANLLPFATNHRIVSFSLYTIGFMGFVMSLQKGYLQQQFGLFCWVHMSLLLVVVSSHFIMNNILEGLIWFWVPASLVICNDIFAYIWGMSIGRTPLISLSPKKTVEGFVGAFISTVLFSIGWGMYFARFDYMICPVHDLGVNAWSGMTCEPNPAFVWREQAIIPPVAAFLNTLLPGTWNTIAYTPFQIHLVVFACFASLVAPFGGFFASGFKRAFNIKDFGHSIPGHGGMTDRMDCQFLMGVFTYVYYTSLIRTHHVSVGSVLQTIVSGLTFDEQLELMRDLKHYLEQQGVRVKL
;
A
#
# COMPACT_ATOMS: atom_id res chain seq x y z
N MET A 1 -2.89 25.98 44.29
CA MET A 1 -4.12 25.68 43.53
C MET A 1 -4.31 26.70 42.41
N SER A 2 -4.07 26.33 41.16
CA SER A 2 -4.55 27.06 39.98
C SER A 2 -4.66 26.09 38.80
N ARG A 3 -5.49 26.41 37.81
CA ARG A 3 -6.00 25.47 36.80
C ARG A 3 -5.03 25.32 35.62
N PHE A 4 -4.58 24.11 35.35
CA PHE A 4 -4.18 23.68 34.01
C PHE A 4 -5.20 22.66 33.51
N ALA A 5 -6.05 23.08 32.57
CA ALA A 5 -6.88 22.20 31.76
C ALA A 5 -6.40 22.35 30.33
N SER A 6 -5.75 21.32 29.80
CA SER A 6 -5.29 21.29 28.41
C SER A 6 -6.52 21.23 27.48
N ARG A 7 -6.58 22.17 26.53
CA ARG A 7 -7.41 21.99 25.33
C ARG A 7 -6.67 21.04 24.40
N THR A 8 -7.33 19.99 23.96
CA THR A 8 -6.78 19.07 22.95
C THR A 8 -6.71 19.76 21.60
N ALA A 9 -5.67 19.45 20.81
CA ALA A 9 -5.38 20.12 19.54
C ALA A 9 -6.49 20.00 18.47
N PHE A 10 -7.49 19.14 18.68
CA PHE A 10 -8.62 18.94 17.79
C PHE A 10 -9.68 20.07 17.84
N ASP A 11 -9.80 20.82 18.93
CA ASP A 11 -10.75 21.95 19.04
C ASP A 11 -10.44 23.11 18.08
N LEU A 12 -9.23 23.15 17.51
CA LEU A 12 -8.79 24.18 16.56
C LEU A 12 -9.19 23.90 15.09
N LEU A 13 -9.77 22.74 14.79
CA LEU A 13 -10.13 22.30 13.43
C LEU A 13 -11.64 22.36 13.14
N ALA A 14 -12.36 23.28 13.79
CA ALA A 14 -13.78 23.52 13.51
C ALA A 14 -14.00 24.15 12.11
N VAL A 15 -14.12 23.29 11.10
CA VAL A 15 -14.62 23.64 9.76
C VAL A 15 -16.15 23.75 9.81
N ASP A 16 -16.71 24.80 9.21
CA ASP A 16 -18.16 25.02 9.12
C ASP A 16 -18.85 23.89 8.33
N ASP A 17 -19.84 23.23 8.91
CA ASP A 17 -20.64 22.19 8.26
C ASP A 17 -21.55 22.78 7.15
N GLY A 18 -21.04 22.78 5.92
CA GLY A 18 -21.80 23.08 4.71
C GLY A 18 -22.79 21.95 4.35
N ASN A 19 -23.93 21.92 5.03
CA ASN A 19 -24.97 20.91 4.79
C ASN A 19 -25.88 21.26 3.59
N ASP A 20 -25.48 20.83 2.40
CA ASP A 20 -26.33 20.68 1.21
C ASP A 20 -26.14 19.28 0.61
N GLY A 21 -27.17 18.43 0.64
CA GLY A 21 -27.11 17.09 0.05
C GLY A 21 -28.07 16.07 0.67
N GLN A 22 -29.32 16.07 0.19
CA GLN A 22 -30.35 15.11 0.60
C GLN A 22 -29.91 13.64 0.39
N SER A 23 -30.11 12.80 1.39
CA SER A 23 -30.24 11.34 1.22
C SER A 23 -31.51 10.87 1.90
N SER A 24 -32.39 10.24 1.13
CA SER A 24 -33.69 9.73 1.55
C SER A 24 -33.61 8.75 2.72
N GLU A 25 -34.31 9.07 3.81
CA GLU A 25 -34.68 8.12 4.85
C GLU A 25 -35.95 7.36 4.44
N GLU A 26 -36.04 6.11 4.87
CA GLU A 26 -37.16 5.19 4.64
C GLU A 26 -37.88 5.03 5.98
N GLU A 27 -38.94 5.81 6.20
CA GLU A 27 -39.72 5.78 7.45
C GLU A 27 -41.05 5.06 7.24
N LEU A 28 -41.31 4.07 8.11
CA LEU A 28 -42.43 3.14 8.01
C LEU A 28 -43.71 3.79 8.58
N ALA A 29 -44.77 3.87 7.78
CA ALA A 29 -46.03 4.48 8.21
C ALA A 29 -46.90 3.54 9.07
N PRO A 30 -47.58 4.06 10.12
CA PRO A 30 -48.70 3.38 10.78
C PRO A 30 -50.05 3.75 10.15
N GLU A 31 -51.02 2.84 10.23
CA GLU A 31 -52.41 3.03 9.77
C GLU A 31 -53.24 3.94 10.71
N PRO A 32 -54.39 4.47 10.25
CA PRO A 32 -55.12 5.53 10.95
C PRO A 32 -56.27 5.02 11.83
N GLU A 33 -56.41 5.59 13.04
CA GLU A 33 -57.67 5.57 13.79
C GLU A 33 -58.13 6.97 14.23
N THR A 34 -59.45 7.07 14.34
CA THR A 34 -60.34 8.23 14.50
C THR A 34 -60.03 9.22 15.64
N ALA A 35 -60.24 10.52 15.37
CA ALA A 35 -60.36 11.58 16.39
C ALA A 35 -61.80 11.71 16.92
N PRO A 36 -61.99 12.36 18.10
CA PRO A 36 -62.78 13.60 18.06
C PRO A 36 -62.36 14.75 19.02
N SER A 37 -62.74 15.98 18.60
CA SER A 37 -63.03 17.22 19.39
C SER A 37 -61.93 18.01 20.17
N ALA A 38 -61.64 19.21 19.62
CA ALA A 38 -61.36 20.57 20.18
C ALA A 38 -61.35 20.83 21.73
N PRO A 39 -60.64 21.88 22.25
CA PRO A 39 -60.47 23.21 21.63
C PRO A 39 -59.05 23.86 21.70
N ALA A 40 -58.96 25.11 21.23
CA ALA A 40 -57.73 25.81 20.82
C ALA A 40 -56.83 26.31 21.96
N GLU A 41 -55.51 26.27 21.74
CA GLU A 41 -54.48 26.89 22.58
C GLU A 41 -53.47 27.71 21.74
N THR A 42 -52.77 28.65 22.39
CA THR A 42 -52.02 29.74 21.74
C THR A 42 -50.80 29.28 20.93
N VAL A 43 -50.66 29.85 19.71
CA VAL A 43 -49.53 29.54 18.80
C VAL A 43 -48.21 30.10 19.34
N LYS A 44 -47.41 29.23 19.96
CA LYS A 44 -46.01 29.52 20.29
C LYS A 44 -45.18 29.64 18.99
N PRO A 45 -44.32 30.66 18.83
CA PRO A 45 -43.55 30.85 17.61
C PRO A 45 -42.58 29.69 17.39
N THR A 46 -42.55 29.16 16.16
CA THR A 46 -41.70 28.03 15.77
C THR A 46 -40.21 28.31 16.04
N LYS A 47 -39.46 27.25 16.40
CA LYS A 47 -38.00 27.30 16.67
C LYS A 47 -37.21 28.02 15.56
N THR A 48 -37.69 27.94 14.32
CA THR A 48 -37.15 28.62 13.13
C THR A 48 -37.25 30.14 13.22
N ALA A 49 -38.38 30.69 13.69
CA ALA A 49 -38.58 32.13 13.87
C ALA A 49 -37.68 32.67 14.99
N GLN A 50 -37.58 31.96 16.11
CA GLN A 50 -36.69 32.28 17.22
C GLN A 50 -35.21 32.27 16.79
N ARG A 51 -34.79 31.27 16.01
CA ARG A 51 -33.43 31.22 15.41
C ARG A 51 -33.16 32.38 14.44
N LYS A 52 -34.14 32.78 13.62
CA LYS A 52 -34.01 33.92 12.69
C LYS A 52 -33.85 35.25 13.45
N ALA A 53 -34.62 35.47 14.50
CA ALA A 53 -34.49 36.64 15.38
C ALA A 53 -33.13 36.68 16.10
N ALA A 54 -32.68 35.56 16.66
CA ALA A 54 -31.36 35.46 17.31
C ALA A 54 -30.18 35.70 16.34
N ARG A 55 -30.31 35.26 15.08
CA ARG A 55 -29.31 35.52 14.02
C ARG A 55 -29.26 37.01 13.64
N ALA A 56 -30.42 37.67 13.52
CA ALA A 56 -30.50 39.11 13.25
C ALA A 56 -29.88 39.94 14.40
N ALA A 57 -30.21 39.62 15.65
CA ALA A 57 -29.64 40.30 16.83
C ALA A 57 -28.11 40.16 16.93
N ARG A 58 -27.54 38.99 16.59
CA ARG A 58 -26.08 38.81 16.51
C ARG A 58 -25.44 39.64 15.40
N LEU A 59 -26.13 39.85 14.28
CA LEU A 59 -25.64 40.63 13.14
C LEU A 59 -25.62 42.13 13.45
N ALA A 60 -26.69 42.66 14.06
CA ALA A 60 -26.75 44.03 14.55
C ALA A 60 -25.60 44.34 15.54
N LYS A 61 -25.40 43.47 16.54
CA LYS A 61 -24.32 43.61 17.54
C LYS A 61 -22.91 43.48 16.96
N LYS A 62 -22.76 42.90 15.76
CA LYS A 62 -21.49 42.84 15.02
C LYS A 62 -21.24 44.13 14.22
N LEU A 63 -22.28 44.77 13.69
CA LEU A 63 -22.18 46.11 13.08
C LEU A 63 -21.85 47.20 14.10
N GLU A 64 -22.50 47.21 15.28
CA GLU A 64 -22.19 48.20 16.34
C GLU A 64 -20.71 48.18 16.74
N ARG A 65 -20.13 46.98 16.87
CA ARG A 65 -18.70 46.79 17.20
C ARG A 65 -17.75 47.18 16.07
N ALA A 66 -18.21 47.21 14.82
CA ALA A 66 -17.40 47.68 13.69
C ALA A 66 -17.33 49.21 13.64
N ASN A 67 -18.40 49.90 14.07
CA ASN A 67 -18.47 51.36 14.06
C ASN A 67 -17.84 52.04 15.30
N SER A 68 -17.55 51.31 16.37
CA SER A 68 -16.99 51.88 17.62
C SER A 68 -15.46 51.87 17.70
N GLY A 69 -14.75 51.66 16.60
CA GLY A 69 -13.31 51.35 16.57
C GLY A 69 -12.46 52.33 15.74
N SER A 70 -12.55 53.64 15.97
CA SER A 70 -11.67 54.62 15.32
C SER A 70 -11.42 55.87 16.18
N SER A 71 -10.29 55.89 16.91
CA SER A 71 -9.56 57.12 17.29
C SER A 71 -8.21 56.77 17.97
N ALA A 72 -7.24 57.68 17.84
CA ALA A 72 -5.99 57.83 18.59
C ALA A 72 -4.79 56.87 18.33
N ALA A 73 -3.79 57.42 17.65
CA ALA A 73 -2.34 57.26 17.90
C ALA A 73 -1.81 58.64 18.40
N PRO A 74 -0.51 58.90 18.71
CA PRO A 74 0.70 58.06 18.63
C PRO A 74 1.67 58.17 19.84
N SER A 75 2.81 57.45 19.80
CA SER A 75 4.20 57.97 20.00
C SER A 75 5.21 56.83 20.23
N ALA A 76 6.51 57.12 20.09
CA ALA A 76 7.60 56.12 20.05
C ALA A 76 8.71 56.41 21.07
N SER A 77 9.43 55.37 21.54
CA SER A 77 10.89 55.38 21.75
C SER A 77 11.44 54.10 22.41
N ALA A 78 12.75 53.87 22.20
CA ALA A 78 13.69 53.06 23.00
C ALA A 78 13.52 51.52 23.10
N SER A 79 14.57 50.81 22.67
CA SER A 79 14.89 49.41 23.05
C SER A 79 16.01 49.39 24.09
N PRO A 80 16.04 48.38 24.98
CA PRO A 80 17.32 47.70 25.24
C PRO A 80 17.23 46.18 25.47
N LEU A 81 18.28 45.49 24.99
CA LEU A 81 18.88 44.16 25.28
C LEU A 81 18.04 42.93 25.72
N PRO A 82 18.43 41.71 25.28
CA PRO A 82 17.91 40.43 25.78
C PRO A 82 18.67 39.90 27.02
N PRO A 83 18.03 39.06 27.87
CA PRO A 83 18.69 38.37 28.98
C PRO A 83 19.39 37.05 28.57
N ALA A 84 20.24 36.54 29.47
CA ALA A 84 21.20 35.45 29.26
C ALA A 84 20.60 34.01 29.27
N PRO A 85 21.36 32.98 28.84
CA PRO A 85 20.90 31.59 28.77
C PRO A 85 20.80 30.90 30.14
N ILE A 86 19.96 29.86 30.22
CA ILE A 86 19.79 29.01 31.40
C ILE A 86 20.60 27.71 31.21
N GLU A 87 21.34 27.30 32.25
CA GLU A 87 22.16 26.08 32.26
C GLU A 87 21.31 24.79 32.35
N LEU A 88 21.83 23.69 31.77
CA LEU A 88 21.30 22.33 31.92
C LEU A 88 22.23 21.51 32.84
N PRO A 89 21.69 20.71 33.78
CA PRO A 89 22.50 19.84 34.63
C PRO A 89 22.96 18.58 33.88
N SER A 90 24.17 18.13 34.21
CA SER A 90 24.84 16.97 33.61
C SER A 90 24.39 15.62 34.21
N VAL A 91 24.49 14.56 33.41
CA VAL A 91 24.24 13.16 33.81
C VAL A 91 25.59 12.44 33.97
N PRO A 92 25.84 11.69 35.06
CA PRO A 92 27.08 10.95 35.26
C PRO A 92 27.08 9.56 34.61
N GLU A 93 28.23 9.15 34.06
CA GLU A 93 28.48 7.80 33.52
C GLU A 93 28.71 6.74 34.62
N PRO A 94 28.40 5.44 34.35
CA PRO A 94 28.75 4.32 35.22
C PRO A 94 30.20 3.82 34.99
N PRO A 95 30.87 3.24 36.01
CA PRO A 95 32.28 2.87 35.94
C PRO A 95 32.57 1.50 35.29
N LEU A 96 33.76 1.38 34.69
CA LEU A 96 34.31 0.11 34.20
C LEU A 96 34.79 -0.82 35.34
N VAL A 97 34.68 -2.13 35.11
CA VAL A 97 35.27 -3.18 35.97
C VAL A 97 36.37 -3.91 35.18
N PRO A 98 37.59 -4.10 35.73
CA PRO A 98 38.69 -4.75 35.03
C PRO A 98 38.63 -6.29 35.11
N ALA A 99 39.12 -6.95 34.06
CA ALA A 99 39.22 -8.41 33.99
C ALA A 99 40.35 -8.98 34.87
N ALA A 100 40.05 -10.04 35.61
CA ALA A 100 41.06 -10.84 36.32
C ALA A 100 41.45 -12.07 35.48
N LYS A 101 42.76 -12.33 35.41
CA LYS A 101 43.32 -13.56 34.81
C LYS A 101 43.35 -14.66 35.87
N GLU A 102 42.94 -15.88 35.52
CA GLU A 102 43.35 -17.09 36.24
C GLU A 102 43.95 -18.11 35.27
N ALA A 103 44.75 -19.03 35.83
CA ALA A 103 45.86 -19.67 35.13
C ALA A 103 45.70 -21.18 34.92
N ILE A 104 46.51 -21.69 34.00
CA ILE A 104 46.63 -23.10 33.59
C ILE A 104 47.31 -23.92 34.71
N PRO A 105 46.86 -25.17 34.93
CA PRO A 105 47.77 -26.32 34.81
C PRO A 105 47.18 -27.37 33.84
N ALA A 106 47.84 -27.82 32.78
CA ALA A 106 49.16 -28.45 32.63
C ALA A 106 49.10 -30.00 32.71
N ALA A 107 49.32 -30.61 31.54
CA ALA A 107 49.85 -31.96 31.28
C ALA A 107 49.07 -33.22 31.74
N LEU A 108 48.81 -34.10 30.76
CA LEU A 108 49.30 -35.49 30.80
C LEU A 108 49.35 -36.10 29.39
N ASP A 109 50.52 -36.63 29.02
CA ASP A 109 50.80 -37.33 27.76
C ASP A 109 50.07 -38.68 27.65
N VAL A 110 49.55 -39.01 26.45
CA VAL A 110 49.71 -40.35 25.85
C VAL A 110 49.79 -40.22 24.32
N THR A 111 50.84 -40.80 23.73
CA THR A 111 51.01 -41.05 22.29
C THR A 111 51.19 -42.57 22.05
N PRO A 112 51.36 -43.07 20.81
CA PRO A 112 50.49 -42.94 19.64
C PRO A 112 50.12 -44.34 19.06
N ALA A 113 49.31 -44.40 18.00
CA ALA A 113 49.14 -45.63 17.20
C ALA A 113 49.00 -45.34 15.69
N THR A 114 50.04 -45.72 14.92
CA THR A 114 50.08 -45.90 13.46
C THR A 114 49.70 -47.35 13.10
N VAL A 115 49.41 -47.81 11.87
CA VAL A 115 49.34 -47.36 10.46
C VAL A 115 48.29 -48.28 9.75
N PRO A 116 48.08 -48.38 8.41
CA PRO A 116 48.49 -47.57 7.24
C PRO A 116 47.36 -47.27 6.19
N TYR A 117 47.77 -46.55 5.15
CA TYR A 117 47.14 -46.37 3.83
C TYR A 117 46.82 -47.66 3.04
N THR A 118 45.92 -47.54 2.05
CA THR A 118 46.17 -48.06 0.67
C THR A 118 45.74 -47.03 -0.38
N ASN A 119 46.46 -46.97 -1.51
CA ASN A 119 46.29 -46.02 -2.62
C ASN A 119 45.63 -46.67 -3.85
N GLY A 120 45.07 -45.84 -4.74
CA GLY A 120 44.68 -46.23 -6.11
C GLY A 120 44.90 -45.11 -7.13
N HIS A 121 46.02 -45.17 -7.86
CA HIS A 121 46.24 -44.51 -9.16
C HIS A 121 45.28 -45.08 -10.23
N ALA A 122 45.13 -44.58 -11.46
CA ALA A 122 45.28 -43.27 -12.15
C ALA A 122 45.06 -43.54 -13.66
N THR A 123 44.76 -42.53 -14.50
CA THR A 123 45.19 -42.43 -15.93
C THR A 123 44.76 -41.09 -16.56
N THR A 124 45.57 -40.56 -17.48
CA THR A 124 45.40 -39.29 -18.21
C THR A 124 45.51 -39.47 -19.73
N GLU A 125 45.07 -38.43 -20.48
CA GLU A 125 45.53 -38.01 -21.83
C GLU A 125 45.14 -38.82 -23.10
N PRO A 126 45.24 -38.24 -24.34
CA PRO A 126 45.68 -36.89 -24.75
C PRO A 126 44.78 -36.11 -25.78
N GLU A 127 45.23 -34.90 -26.17
CA GLU A 127 44.74 -34.02 -27.26
C GLU A 127 45.21 -34.42 -28.69
N VAL A 128 44.56 -33.88 -29.74
CA VAL A 128 45.07 -33.76 -31.13
C VAL A 128 44.53 -32.49 -31.84
N GLU A 129 45.36 -31.80 -32.64
CA GLU A 129 45.10 -30.52 -33.33
C GLU A 129 44.79 -30.59 -34.85
N THR A 130 43.86 -29.74 -35.35
CA THR A 130 43.84 -29.06 -36.69
C THR A 130 43.73 -29.90 -38.00
N PRO A 131 43.50 -29.32 -39.21
CA PRO A 131 43.31 -27.91 -39.62
C PRO A 131 42.03 -27.60 -40.46
N ALA A 132 41.91 -26.34 -40.93
CA ALA A 132 40.82 -25.81 -41.75
C ALA A 132 41.09 -25.88 -43.28
N PRO A 133 40.08 -25.58 -44.12
CA PRO A 133 40.28 -25.09 -45.49
C PRO A 133 39.64 -23.71 -45.79
N GLU A 134 40.03 -23.17 -46.94
CA GLU A 134 40.01 -21.77 -47.38
C GLU A 134 38.64 -21.13 -47.74
N SER A 135 38.69 -19.80 -47.86
CA SER A 135 37.65 -18.89 -48.38
C SER A 135 37.63 -18.82 -49.92
N PRO A 136 36.50 -18.45 -50.53
CA PRO A 136 36.51 -17.65 -51.75
C PRO A 136 35.80 -16.29 -51.60
N ALA A 137 36.60 -15.23 -51.79
CA ALA A 137 36.35 -13.92 -52.41
C ALA A 137 34.99 -13.18 -52.30
N GLU A 138 35.10 -11.87 -52.04
CA GLU A 138 34.04 -10.85 -52.10
C GLU A 138 33.43 -10.67 -53.51
N PRO A 139 32.25 -10.03 -53.57
CA PRO A 139 32.25 -8.71 -54.22
C PRO A 139 31.67 -7.57 -53.36
N GLU A 140 32.28 -6.39 -53.51
CA GLU A 140 31.84 -5.10 -52.95
C GLU A 140 30.64 -4.49 -53.74
N PRO A 141 30.04 -3.34 -53.32
CA PRO A 141 28.59 -3.24 -53.18
C PRO A 141 27.84 -2.57 -54.35
N GLU A 142 26.55 -2.87 -54.47
CA GLU A 142 25.58 -2.04 -55.20
C GLU A 142 24.65 -1.25 -54.26
N PRO A 143 24.21 -0.04 -54.64
CA PRO A 143 23.59 0.92 -53.73
C PRO A 143 22.09 0.65 -53.51
N ILE A 144 21.67 0.57 -52.24
CA ILE A 144 20.25 0.59 -51.90
C ILE A 144 19.75 2.04 -51.94
N VAL A 145 18.89 2.31 -52.92
CA VAL A 145 18.25 3.59 -53.18
C VAL A 145 17.27 3.98 -52.06
N GLU A 146 17.37 5.22 -51.56
CA GLU A 146 16.34 5.82 -50.70
C GLU A 146 14.98 5.87 -51.44
N ALA A 147 13.95 5.27 -50.85
CA ALA A 147 12.56 5.43 -51.28
C ALA A 147 11.84 6.46 -50.39
N PRO A 148 10.99 7.36 -50.94
CA PRO A 148 10.70 8.63 -50.27
C PRO A 148 9.53 8.57 -49.28
N ALA A 149 9.53 9.49 -48.32
CA ALA A 149 8.39 9.72 -47.43
C ALA A 149 7.14 10.23 -48.18
N PRO A 150 5.91 9.85 -47.76
CA PRO A 150 4.68 10.32 -48.39
C PRO A 150 4.43 11.82 -48.14
N PRO A 151 3.87 12.56 -49.13
CA PRO A 151 3.83 14.02 -49.09
C PRO A 151 2.75 14.60 -48.16
N ALA A 152 3.07 15.77 -47.58
CA ALA A 152 2.15 16.57 -46.78
C ALA A 152 0.99 17.14 -47.62
N ARG A 153 -0.19 17.31 -47.00
CA ARG A 153 -1.33 17.99 -47.62
C ARG A 153 -1.15 19.52 -47.57
N PRO A 154 -1.42 20.26 -48.66
CA PRO A 154 -1.24 21.70 -48.69
C PRO A 154 -2.37 22.44 -47.95
N ALA A 155 -2.02 23.58 -47.35
CA ALA A 155 -2.99 24.56 -46.87
C ALA A 155 -3.53 25.42 -48.05
N PRO A 156 -4.82 25.81 -48.04
CA PRO A 156 -5.36 26.70 -49.06
C PRO A 156 -4.99 28.17 -48.78
N ALA A 157 -4.56 28.87 -49.82
CA ALA A 157 -4.29 30.31 -49.80
C ALA A 157 -5.56 31.14 -50.11
N ALA A 158 -5.48 32.45 -49.90
CA ALA A 158 -6.61 33.37 -49.83
C ALA A 158 -7.16 33.85 -51.18
N GLU A 159 -8.46 34.17 -51.21
CA GLU A 159 -9.09 35.11 -52.14
C GLU A 159 -9.64 36.34 -51.40
N LYS A 160 -9.83 37.43 -52.16
CA LYS A 160 -10.14 38.78 -51.68
C LYS A 160 -10.93 39.52 -52.77
N PRO A 161 -11.58 40.66 -52.46
CA PRO A 161 -12.89 40.79 -51.84
C PRO A 161 -13.99 41.14 -52.87
N THR A 162 -15.27 41.15 -52.46
CA THR A 162 -16.32 41.85 -53.23
C THR A 162 -17.34 42.49 -52.29
N GLU A 163 -17.81 43.68 -52.65
CA GLU A 163 -18.60 44.56 -51.79
C GLU A 163 -20.10 44.22 -51.77
N GLY A 164 -20.75 44.59 -50.66
CA GLY A 164 -22.11 45.11 -50.69
C GLY A 164 -23.26 44.11 -50.69
N GLN A 165 -23.89 43.95 -49.53
CA GLN A 165 -25.33 44.23 -49.40
C GLN A 165 -25.76 44.46 -47.94
N ALA A 166 -26.91 45.11 -47.78
CA ALA A 166 -27.32 45.78 -46.55
C ALA A 166 -27.94 44.86 -45.48
N ALA A 167 -28.08 45.39 -44.27
CA ALA A 167 -28.64 44.69 -43.12
C ALA A 167 -30.11 44.26 -43.34
N VAL A 168 -30.41 43.02 -42.93
CA VAL A 168 -31.76 42.51 -42.69
C VAL A 168 -31.81 42.04 -41.22
N PRO A 169 -32.85 42.36 -40.42
CA PRO A 169 -32.90 41.94 -39.03
C PRO A 169 -33.09 40.43 -38.92
N VAL A 170 -32.24 39.74 -38.18
CA VAL A 170 -32.47 38.33 -37.84
C VAL A 170 -33.59 38.26 -36.81
N GLU A 171 -34.73 37.72 -37.22
CA GLU A 171 -35.86 37.41 -36.35
C GLU A 171 -35.43 36.39 -35.28
N MET A 172 -35.61 36.73 -34.00
CA MET A 172 -35.27 35.83 -32.90
C MET A 172 -36.21 34.61 -32.91
N ALA A 173 -35.68 33.44 -33.28
CA ALA A 173 -36.37 32.17 -33.10
C ALA A 173 -36.84 32.02 -31.64
N PRO A 174 -38.11 31.69 -31.38
CA PRO A 174 -38.63 31.60 -30.02
C PRO A 174 -37.96 30.46 -29.26
N LYS A 175 -37.54 30.73 -28.02
CA LYS A 175 -37.00 29.71 -27.11
C LYS A 175 -37.95 28.50 -27.05
N PRO A 176 -37.44 27.25 -27.09
CA PRO A 176 -38.29 26.08 -26.87
C PRO A 176 -38.95 26.21 -25.49
N LYS A 177 -40.28 26.06 -25.44
CA LYS A 177 -41.03 26.08 -24.18
C LYS A 177 -40.49 24.98 -23.26
N PRO A 178 -40.44 25.19 -21.93
CA PRO A 178 -40.17 24.11 -21.00
C PRO A 178 -41.16 22.98 -21.25
N ALA A 179 -40.66 21.74 -21.34
CA ALA A 179 -41.53 20.58 -21.38
C ALA A 179 -42.43 20.57 -20.13
N PRO A 180 -43.71 20.18 -20.23
CA PRO A 180 -44.56 20.07 -19.05
C PRO A 180 -43.92 19.09 -18.04
N PRO A 181 -44.07 19.34 -16.73
CA PRO A 181 -43.49 18.46 -15.72
C PRO A 181 -44.01 17.04 -15.92
N ALA A 182 -43.09 16.09 -16.09
CA ALA A 182 -43.44 14.68 -16.15
C ALA A 182 -44.23 14.30 -14.88
N PRO A 183 -45.29 13.47 -15.00
CA PRO A 183 -46.06 13.07 -13.82
C PRO A 183 -45.12 12.43 -12.79
N ALA A 184 -45.32 12.75 -11.51
CA ALA A 184 -44.39 12.37 -10.44
C ALA A 184 -44.14 10.84 -10.37
N SER A 185 -45.11 10.03 -10.80
CA SER A 185 -44.97 8.59 -10.98
C SER A 185 -43.89 8.21 -12.00
N ALA A 186 -43.79 8.87 -13.15
CA ALA A 186 -42.79 8.57 -14.18
C ALA A 186 -41.38 8.97 -13.73
N ALA A 187 -41.24 10.05 -12.96
CA ALA A 187 -39.96 10.43 -12.35
C ALA A 187 -39.52 9.41 -11.29
N ALA A 188 -40.44 8.98 -10.41
CA ALA A 188 -40.17 7.96 -9.41
C ALA A 188 -39.85 6.58 -10.04
N GLU A 189 -40.55 6.20 -11.11
CA GLU A 189 -40.31 4.96 -11.84
C GLU A 189 -38.95 4.98 -12.58
N ALA A 190 -38.58 6.11 -13.19
CA ALA A 190 -37.26 6.31 -13.78
C ALA A 190 -36.15 6.26 -12.72
N GLU A 191 -36.36 6.86 -11.55
CA GLU A 191 -35.41 6.79 -10.45
C GLU A 191 -35.28 5.36 -9.90
N LYS A 192 -36.39 4.63 -9.75
CA LYS A 192 -36.40 3.20 -9.37
C LYS A 192 -35.65 2.35 -10.39
N LYS A 193 -35.87 2.54 -11.70
CA LYS A 193 -35.12 1.87 -12.77
C LYS A 193 -33.62 2.19 -12.71
N ARG A 194 -33.25 3.45 -12.43
CA ARG A 194 -31.84 3.85 -12.25
C ARG A 194 -31.21 3.24 -11.00
N LYS A 195 -31.94 3.16 -9.87
CA LYS A 195 -31.52 2.51 -8.63
C LYS A 195 -31.30 1.00 -8.87
N ILE A 196 -32.25 0.31 -9.50
CA ILE A 196 -32.13 -1.11 -9.86
C ILE A 196 -30.94 -1.33 -10.81
N GLY A 197 -30.79 -0.52 -11.87
CA GLY A 197 -29.66 -0.63 -12.81
C GLY A 197 -28.30 -0.45 -12.12
N SER A 198 -28.20 0.46 -11.15
CA SER A 198 -27.00 0.65 -10.32
C SER A 198 -26.69 -0.57 -9.45
N ILE A 199 -27.72 -1.16 -8.82
CA ILE A 199 -27.58 -2.39 -8.01
C ILE A 199 -27.14 -3.56 -8.91
N VAL A 200 -27.80 -3.79 -10.05
CA VAL A 200 -27.42 -4.84 -11.01
C VAL A 200 -25.98 -4.66 -11.50
N THR A 201 -25.59 -3.43 -11.86
CA THR A 201 -24.21 -3.13 -12.29
C THR A 201 -23.21 -3.51 -11.19
N ARG A 202 -23.48 -3.12 -9.94
CA ARG A 202 -22.63 -3.49 -8.80
C ARG A 202 -22.56 -5.00 -8.62
N THR A 203 -23.69 -5.70 -8.57
CA THR A 203 -23.71 -7.16 -8.37
C THR A 203 -22.91 -7.89 -9.47
N VAL A 204 -23.12 -7.53 -10.74
CA VAL A 204 -22.38 -8.14 -11.87
C VAL A 204 -20.88 -7.87 -11.77
N TRP A 205 -20.46 -6.62 -11.54
CA TRP A 205 -19.05 -6.30 -11.38
C TRP A 205 -18.42 -6.97 -10.14
N THR A 206 -19.17 -7.18 -9.06
CA THR A 206 -18.69 -7.94 -7.90
C THR A 206 -18.36 -9.38 -8.26
N PHE A 207 -19.24 -10.07 -8.98
CA PHE A 207 -18.95 -11.43 -9.45
C PHE A 207 -17.79 -11.48 -10.46
N ILE A 208 -17.68 -10.50 -11.36
CA ILE A 208 -16.54 -10.40 -12.29
C ILE A 208 -15.22 -10.22 -11.53
N MET A 209 -15.18 -9.35 -10.51
CA MET A 209 -13.96 -9.13 -9.72
C MET A 209 -13.58 -10.36 -8.87
N ILE A 210 -14.56 -11.01 -8.23
CA ILE A 210 -14.30 -12.22 -7.44
C ILE A 210 -13.83 -13.36 -8.36
N GLY A 211 -14.51 -13.59 -9.49
CA GLY A 211 -14.14 -14.61 -10.46
C GLY A 211 -12.76 -14.34 -11.09
N GLY A 212 -12.47 -13.09 -11.45
CA GLY A 212 -11.16 -12.69 -11.96
C GLY A 212 -10.04 -12.86 -10.95
N PHE A 213 -10.26 -12.48 -9.69
CA PHE A 213 -9.29 -12.68 -8.60
C PHE A 213 -9.01 -14.17 -8.36
N ILE A 214 -10.06 -15.00 -8.26
CA ILE A 214 -9.92 -16.46 -8.11
C ILE A 214 -9.21 -17.05 -9.33
N GLY A 215 -9.52 -16.57 -10.54
CA GLY A 215 -8.81 -16.94 -11.77
C GLY A 215 -7.30 -16.67 -11.67
N CYS A 216 -6.89 -15.45 -11.33
CA CYS A 216 -5.48 -15.12 -11.13
C CYS A 216 -4.82 -16.00 -10.06
N LEU A 217 -5.51 -16.24 -8.94
CA LEU A 217 -5.01 -17.05 -7.82
C LEU A 217 -4.84 -18.54 -8.18
N LEU A 218 -5.66 -19.07 -9.10
CA LEU A 218 -5.51 -20.42 -9.65
C LEU A 218 -4.46 -20.51 -10.76
N MET A 219 -4.29 -19.45 -11.55
CA MET A 219 -3.35 -19.42 -12.69
C MET A 219 -1.87 -19.27 -12.28
N GLY A 220 -1.57 -18.75 -11.09
CA GLY A 220 -0.21 -18.78 -10.54
C GLY A 220 0.27 -17.48 -9.89
N HIS A 221 1.44 -17.58 -9.26
CA HIS A 221 2.17 -16.46 -8.65
C HIS A 221 2.36 -15.28 -9.62
N ALA A 222 2.71 -15.55 -10.89
CA ALA A 222 2.89 -14.52 -11.92
C ALA A 222 1.63 -13.70 -12.18
N TYR A 223 0.45 -14.34 -12.24
CA TYR A 223 -0.81 -13.65 -12.48
C TYR A 223 -1.24 -12.79 -11.28
N MET A 224 -0.92 -13.23 -10.07
CA MET A 224 -1.11 -12.43 -8.86
C MET A 224 -0.17 -11.21 -8.81
N ILE A 225 1.08 -11.35 -9.22
CA ILE A 225 2.03 -10.24 -9.38
C ILE A 225 1.53 -9.23 -10.42
N ILE A 226 1.05 -9.69 -11.58
CA ILE A 226 0.46 -8.85 -12.63
C ILE A 226 -0.79 -8.11 -12.10
N LEU A 227 -1.65 -8.78 -11.32
CA LEU A 227 -2.81 -8.17 -10.69
C LEU A 227 -2.42 -7.06 -9.70
N VAL A 228 -1.40 -7.29 -8.87
CA VAL A 228 -0.87 -6.26 -7.94
C VAL A 228 -0.26 -5.09 -8.72
N MET A 229 0.50 -5.33 -9.79
CA MET A 229 1.02 -4.28 -10.68
C MET A 229 -0.09 -3.44 -11.34
N LEU A 230 -1.18 -4.10 -11.77
CA LEU A 230 -2.35 -3.43 -12.33
C LEU A 230 -3.04 -2.55 -11.28
N CYS A 231 -3.30 -3.09 -10.09
CA CYS A 231 -3.88 -2.34 -8.97
C CYS A 231 -2.99 -1.14 -8.57
N GLN A 232 -1.68 -1.34 -8.45
CA GLN A 232 -0.69 -0.30 -8.17
C GLN A 232 -0.77 0.84 -9.21
N THR A 233 -0.80 0.49 -10.50
CA THR A 233 -0.90 1.46 -11.61
C THR A 233 -2.22 2.23 -11.59
N LEU A 234 -3.34 1.56 -11.27
CA LEU A 234 -4.65 2.20 -11.18
C LEU A 234 -4.75 3.15 -9.98
N VAL A 235 -4.24 2.77 -8.81
CA VAL A 235 -4.16 3.64 -7.63
C VAL A 235 -3.26 4.84 -7.91
N TYR A 236 -2.04 4.61 -8.41
CA TYR A 236 -1.10 5.68 -8.71
C TYR A 236 -1.70 6.72 -9.67
N ARG A 237 -2.42 6.25 -10.71
CA ARG A 237 -3.15 7.10 -11.66
C ARG A 237 -4.27 7.91 -11.01
N GLU A 238 -5.00 7.36 -10.05
CA GLU A 238 -6.07 8.07 -9.32
C GLU A 238 -5.49 9.16 -8.42
N VAL A 239 -4.49 8.80 -7.60
CA VAL A 239 -3.84 9.70 -6.65
C VAL A 239 -3.15 10.86 -7.38
N THR A 240 -2.35 10.60 -8.42
CA THR A 240 -1.66 11.66 -9.18
C THR A 240 -2.62 12.56 -9.96
N ARG A 241 -3.68 11.99 -10.57
CA ARG A 241 -4.70 12.76 -11.28
C ARG A 241 -5.40 13.76 -10.36
N LEU A 242 -5.69 13.36 -9.12
CA LEU A 242 -6.38 14.23 -8.18
C LEU A 242 -5.57 15.51 -7.90
N PHE A 243 -4.28 15.39 -7.60
CA PHE A 243 -3.43 16.56 -7.33
C PHE A 243 -3.27 17.47 -8.54
N MET A 244 -3.19 16.91 -9.76
CA MET A 244 -3.17 17.69 -10.99
C MET A 244 -4.49 18.46 -11.20
N LEU A 245 -5.65 17.87 -10.89
CA LEU A 245 -6.96 18.53 -11.02
C LEU A 245 -7.15 19.69 -10.03
N THR A 246 -6.69 19.53 -8.79
CA THR A 246 -6.77 20.59 -7.76
C THR A 246 -5.98 21.84 -8.16
N ASP A 247 -4.85 21.68 -8.87
CA ASP A 247 -4.02 22.80 -9.32
C ASP A 247 -4.55 23.46 -10.61
N ILE A 248 -5.24 22.70 -11.48
CA ILE A 248 -5.84 23.19 -12.73
C ILE A 248 -7.02 24.15 -12.50
N GLN A 249 -7.77 24.03 -11.40
CA GLN A 249 -8.85 24.97 -11.08
C GLN A 249 -8.38 26.43 -10.86
N ALA A 250 -7.06 26.67 -10.76
CA ALA A 250 -6.51 27.99 -10.43
C ALA A 250 -6.28 28.95 -11.62
N LYS A 251 -6.07 28.46 -12.87
CA LYS A 251 -5.92 29.26 -14.11
C LYS A 251 -5.83 28.36 -15.35
N ALA A 252 -6.54 28.73 -16.43
CA ALA A 252 -6.42 28.09 -17.74
C ALA A 252 -5.99 29.10 -18.82
N THR A 253 -4.87 28.81 -19.47
CA THR A 253 -4.24 29.48 -20.63
C THR A 253 -3.59 28.41 -21.50
N ASP A 254 -3.21 28.68 -22.76
CA ASP A 254 -2.53 27.65 -23.58
C ASP A 254 -1.18 27.22 -22.98
N GLU A 255 -0.42 28.14 -22.38
CA GLU A 255 0.85 27.82 -21.68
C GLU A 255 0.67 26.84 -20.52
N THR A 256 -0.48 26.85 -19.83
CA THR A 256 -0.74 25.87 -18.77
C THR A 256 -1.04 24.46 -19.32
N ARG A 257 -1.42 24.35 -20.60
CA ARG A 257 -1.76 23.07 -21.24
C ARG A 257 -0.53 22.27 -21.68
N GLU A 258 0.51 22.91 -22.22
CA GLU A 258 1.77 22.23 -22.54
C GLU A 258 2.52 21.80 -21.27
N ARG A 259 2.49 22.64 -20.24
CA ARG A 259 3.09 22.35 -18.92
C ARG A 259 2.48 21.13 -18.25
N ASP A 260 1.16 20.98 -18.33
CA ASP A 260 0.41 19.82 -17.84
C ASP A 260 0.86 18.51 -18.51
N VAL A 261 1.15 18.52 -19.82
CA VAL A 261 1.70 17.35 -20.54
C VAL A 261 3.08 16.98 -20.01
N TRP A 262 4.00 17.95 -19.85
CA TRP A 262 5.34 17.66 -19.31
C TRP A 262 5.28 17.11 -17.87
N SER A 263 4.47 17.74 -17.01
CA SER A 263 4.24 17.30 -15.63
C SER A 263 3.67 15.87 -15.54
N LYS A 264 2.78 15.48 -16.46
CA LYS A 264 2.27 14.11 -16.58
C LYS A 264 3.34 13.12 -17.03
N THR A 265 4.10 13.44 -18.08
CA THR A 265 5.19 12.60 -18.58
C THR A 265 6.23 12.35 -17.49
N LEU A 266 6.63 13.39 -16.75
CA LEU A 266 7.60 13.28 -15.66
C LEU A 266 7.08 12.44 -14.48
N SER A 267 5.79 12.54 -14.14
CA SER A 267 5.17 11.67 -13.13
C SER A 267 5.26 10.19 -13.53
N TRP A 268 4.87 9.86 -14.76
CA TRP A 268 4.95 8.49 -15.27
C TRP A 268 6.39 7.98 -15.44
N TYR A 269 7.34 8.88 -15.74
CA TYR A 269 8.77 8.57 -15.75
C TYR A 269 9.25 8.10 -14.37
N PHE A 270 9.01 8.88 -13.31
CA PHE A 270 9.41 8.48 -11.96
C PHE A 270 8.69 7.20 -11.48
N PHE A 271 7.44 6.98 -11.91
CA PHE A 271 6.76 5.69 -11.70
C PHE A 271 7.49 4.53 -12.38
N ALA A 272 7.81 4.64 -13.67
CA ALA A 272 8.53 3.60 -14.39
C ALA A 272 9.92 3.31 -13.78
N VAL A 273 10.66 4.36 -13.40
CA VAL A 273 11.98 4.22 -12.75
C VAL A 273 11.88 3.57 -11.37
N ALA A 274 10.90 3.95 -10.54
CA ALA A 274 10.70 3.33 -9.23
C ALA A 274 10.30 1.85 -9.34
N ASN A 275 9.48 1.50 -10.33
CA ASN A 275 9.13 0.12 -10.65
C ASN A 275 10.35 -0.67 -11.13
N TYR A 276 11.15 -0.11 -12.05
CA TYR A 276 12.38 -0.74 -12.52
C TYR A 276 13.37 -1.00 -11.38
N PHE A 277 13.54 -0.03 -10.48
CA PHE A 277 14.42 -0.17 -9.32
C PHE A 277 13.96 -1.29 -8.36
N LEU A 278 12.69 -1.28 -7.93
CA LEU A 278 12.20 -2.24 -6.93
C LEU A 278 11.91 -3.64 -7.49
N TYR A 279 11.45 -3.74 -8.74
CA TYR A 279 11.07 -5.03 -9.34
C TYR A 279 12.15 -5.62 -10.24
N GLY A 280 13.12 -4.82 -10.69
CA GLY A 280 14.19 -5.29 -11.57
C GLY A 280 15.04 -6.39 -10.93
N GLU A 281 15.44 -6.27 -9.66
CA GLU A 281 16.20 -7.33 -8.97
C GLU A 281 15.40 -8.65 -8.92
N SER A 282 14.09 -8.60 -8.61
CA SER A 282 13.22 -9.78 -8.61
C SER A 282 13.07 -10.38 -10.02
N ILE A 283 12.89 -9.56 -11.05
CA ILE A 283 12.77 -10.01 -12.44
C ILE A 283 14.07 -10.68 -12.90
N ILE A 284 15.23 -10.08 -12.61
CA ILE A 284 16.55 -10.64 -12.95
C ILE A 284 16.77 -11.99 -12.25
N TYR A 285 16.34 -12.12 -10.99
CA TYR A 285 16.44 -13.37 -10.22
C TYR A 285 15.61 -14.51 -10.84
N TYR A 286 14.31 -14.30 -11.06
CA TYR A 286 13.42 -15.36 -11.57
C TYR A 286 13.55 -15.61 -13.07
N PHE A 287 13.84 -14.59 -13.87
CA PHE A 287 14.02 -14.73 -15.33
C PHE A 287 15.49 -14.86 -15.75
N LYS A 288 16.40 -15.24 -14.83
CA LYS A 288 17.84 -15.35 -15.10
C LYS A 288 18.15 -16.10 -16.40
N HIS A 289 17.48 -17.22 -16.66
CA HIS A 289 17.72 -18.04 -17.86
C HIS A 289 17.36 -17.32 -19.18
N VAL A 290 16.44 -16.35 -19.15
CA VAL A 290 16.08 -15.52 -20.30
C VAL A 290 16.98 -14.29 -20.38
N VAL A 291 17.19 -13.61 -19.25
CA VAL A 291 17.92 -12.34 -19.15
C VAL A 291 19.42 -12.51 -19.43
N PHE A 292 20.03 -13.62 -19.00
CA PHE A 292 21.44 -13.93 -19.28
C PHE A 292 21.65 -14.61 -20.64
N ALA A 293 20.58 -14.97 -21.37
CA ALA A 293 20.69 -15.52 -22.72
C ALA A 293 20.76 -14.44 -23.82
N ASP A 294 20.20 -13.24 -23.56
CA ASP A 294 20.29 -12.10 -24.48
C ASP A 294 21.45 -11.16 -24.11
N ALA A 295 22.45 -11.09 -24.99
CA ALA A 295 23.61 -10.21 -24.83
C ALA A 295 23.24 -8.72 -24.69
N ASN A 296 22.09 -8.29 -25.20
CA ASN A 296 21.60 -6.92 -25.09
C ASN A 296 21.01 -6.61 -23.71
N LEU A 297 20.45 -7.61 -23.02
CA LEU A 297 19.85 -7.46 -21.69
C LEU A 297 20.87 -7.62 -20.56
N LEU A 298 21.94 -8.39 -20.81
CA LEU A 298 23.06 -8.61 -19.89
C LEU A 298 23.62 -7.33 -19.22
N PRO A 299 23.92 -6.22 -19.93
CA PRO A 299 24.43 -5.01 -19.28
C PRO A 299 23.41 -4.36 -18.33
N PHE A 300 22.12 -4.39 -18.67
CA PHE A 300 21.06 -3.84 -17.81
C PHE A 300 20.84 -4.68 -16.54
N ALA A 301 20.96 -6.00 -16.66
CA ALA A 301 20.81 -6.93 -15.55
C ALA A 301 21.98 -6.84 -14.56
N THR A 302 23.21 -6.94 -15.08
CA THR A 302 24.44 -6.88 -14.27
C THR A 302 24.65 -5.51 -13.60
N ASN A 303 24.27 -4.43 -14.28
CA ASN A 303 24.44 -3.06 -13.79
C ASN A 303 23.13 -2.42 -13.29
N HIS A 304 22.12 -3.24 -12.94
CA HIS A 304 20.77 -2.79 -12.60
C HIS A 304 20.72 -1.61 -11.61
N ARG A 305 21.53 -1.68 -10.54
CA ARG A 305 21.58 -0.65 -9.48
C ARG A 305 22.09 0.70 -10.00
N ILE A 306 23.20 0.72 -10.76
CA ILE A 306 23.76 1.97 -11.29
C ILE A 306 22.91 2.52 -12.45
N VAL A 307 22.29 1.65 -13.26
CA VAL A 307 21.29 2.05 -14.27
C VAL A 307 20.08 2.70 -13.60
N SER A 308 19.54 2.10 -12.54
CA SER A 308 18.41 2.67 -11.79
C SER A 308 18.73 4.05 -11.19
N PHE A 309 19.92 4.19 -10.58
CA PHE A 309 20.38 5.47 -10.03
C PHE A 309 20.58 6.53 -11.13
N SER A 310 21.14 6.14 -12.28
CA SER A 310 21.31 7.02 -13.44
C SER A 310 19.97 7.50 -13.99
N LEU A 311 19.00 6.60 -14.15
CA LEU A 311 17.64 6.94 -14.59
C LEU A 311 16.95 7.91 -13.61
N TYR A 312 17.01 7.65 -12.30
CA TYR A 312 16.48 8.59 -11.32
C TYR A 312 17.14 9.97 -11.41
N THR A 313 18.47 10.00 -11.57
CA THR A 313 19.25 11.24 -11.70
C THR A 313 18.87 12.02 -12.97
N ILE A 314 18.67 11.33 -14.11
CA ILE A 314 18.19 11.94 -15.36
C ILE A 314 16.79 12.57 -15.17
N GLY A 315 15.87 11.86 -14.51
CA GLY A 315 14.54 12.41 -14.18
C GLY A 315 14.62 13.62 -13.27
N PHE A 316 15.50 13.60 -12.27
CA PHE A 316 15.73 14.73 -11.37
C PHE A 316 16.34 15.94 -12.10
N MET A 317 17.34 15.73 -12.97
CA MET A 317 17.89 16.79 -13.82
C MET A 317 16.83 17.37 -14.75
N GLY A 318 16.01 16.52 -15.38
CA GLY A 318 14.88 16.95 -16.22
C GLY A 318 13.83 17.75 -15.46
N PHE A 319 13.54 17.39 -14.21
CA PHE A 319 12.71 18.21 -13.31
C PHE A 319 13.33 19.59 -13.07
N VAL A 320 14.61 19.64 -12.67
CA VAL A 320 15.33 20.90 -12.38
C VAL A 320 15.41 21.80 -13.62
N MET A 321 15.66 21.24 -14.80
CA MET A 321 15.65 21.98 -16.07
C MET A 321 14.26 22.52 -16.45
N SER A 322 13.19 21.88 -15.98
CA SER A 322 11.81 22.32 -16.22
C SER A 322 11.32 23.41 -15.26
N LEU A 323 12.11 23.84 -14.27
CA LEU A 323 11.70 24.83 -13.27
C LEU A 323 11.48 26.21 -13.91
N GLN A 324 10.30 26.79 -13.68
CA GLN A 324 9.90 28.09 -14.21
C GLN A 324 9.63 29.10 -13.10
N LYS A 325 10.20 30.31 -13.25
CA LYS A 325 9.94 31.45 -12.35
C LYS A 325 8.46 31.80 -12.41
N GLY A 326 7.80 31.85 -11.25
CA GLY A 326 6.36 32.12 -11.11
C GLY A 326 5.52 30.89 -10.70
N TYR A 327 5.98 29.66 -11.00
CA TYR A 327 5.24 28.42 -10.70
C TYR A 327 6.00 27.45 -9.78
N LEU A 328 7.10 27.92 -9.18
CA LEU A 328 8.04 27.12 -8.40
C LEU A 328 7.37 26.34 -7.26
N GLN A 329 6.42 26.96 -6.55
CA GLN A 329 5.66 26.30 -5.47
C GLN A 329 4.77 25.14 -5.98
N GLN A 330 4.12 25.32 -7.14
CA GLN A 330 3.33 24.26 -7.78
C GLN A 330 4.23 23.09 -8.23
N GLN A 331 5.38 23.40 -8.83
CA GLN A 331 6.31 22.39 -9.33
C GLN A 331 6.94 21.56 -8.19
N PHE A 332 7.42 22.20 -7.11
CA PHE A 332 7.91 21.46 -5.94
C PHE A 332 6.78 20.74 -5.19
N GLY A 333 5.58 21.31 -5.13
CA GLY A 333 4.40 20.65 -4.59
C GLY A 333 4.07 19.36 -5.33
N LEU A 334 3.98 19.41 -6.67
CA LEU A 334 3.75 18.24 -7.51
C LEU A 334 4.88 17.22 -7.38
N PHE A 335 6.14 17.65 -7.39
CA PHE A 335 7.30 16.76 -7.23
C PHE A 335 7.24 16.01 -5.89
N CYS A 336 6.90 16.70 -4.80
CA CYS A 336 6.67 16.10 -3.48
C CYS A 336 5.51 15.09 -3.51
N TRP A 337 4.36 15.46 -4.09
CA TRP A 337 3.20 14.56 -4.20
C TRP A 337 3.49 13.31 -5.04
N VAL A 338 4.25 13.44 -6.13
CA VAL A 338 4.71 12.31 -6.93
C VAL A 338 5.55 11.36 -6.08
N HIS A 339 6.58 11.87 -5.38
CA HIS A 339 7.47 11.03 -4.58
C HIS A 339 6.78 10.40 -3.36
N MET A 340 5.89 11.13 -2.69
CA MET A 340 5.04 10.58 -1.62
C MET A 340 4.09 9.50 -2.14
N SER A 341 3.52 9.67 -3.34
CA SER A 341 2.69 8.65 -3.97
C SER A 341 3.49 7.41 -4.35
N LEU A 342 4.73 7.56 -4.83
CA LEU A 342 5.62 6.43 -5.12
C LEU A 342 6.00 5.66 -3.85
N LEU A 343 6.34 6.38 -2.77
CA LEU A 343 6.62 5.79 -1.47
C LEU A 343 5.42 4.99 -0.92
N LEU A 344 4.22 5.56 -0.95
CA LEU A 344 3.03 4.91 -0.40
C LEU A 344 2.46 3.79 -1.28
N VAL A 345 2.55 3.90 -2.61
CA VAL A 345 1.89 2.96 -3.54
C VAL A 345 2.86 1.89 -4.05
N VAL A 346 4.05 2.27 -4.51
CA VAL A 346 5.00 1.34 -5.15
C VAL A 346 5.76 0.52 -4.10
N VAL A 347 6.25 1.13 -3.02
CA VAL A 347 6.96 0.38 -1.97
C VAL A 347 6.03 -0.59 -1.23
N SER A 348 4.79 -0.18 -0.92
CA SER A 348 3.80 -1.09 -0.33
C SER A 348 3.42 -2.24 -1.26
N SER A 349 3.33 -1.99 -2.57
CA SER A 349 3.09 -3.04 -3.57
C SER A 349 4.29 -3.98 -3.71
N HIS A 350 5.52 -3.48 -3.55
CA HIS A 350 6.72 -4.31 -3.54
C HIS A 350 6.73 -5.30 -2.37
N PHE A 351 6.37 -4.85 -1.16
CA PHE A 351 6.18 -5.75 -0.02
C PHE A 351 5.06 -6.79 -0.25
N ILE A 352 3.95 -6.38 -0.87
CA ILE A 352 2.87 -7.31 -1.27
C ILE A 352 3.38 -8.38 -2.24
N MET A 353 4.19 -8.02 -3.23
CA MET A 353 4.77 -8.99 -4.17
C MET A 353 5.75 -9.94 -3.49
N ASN A 354 6.59 -9.44 -2.59
CA ASN A 354 7.49 -10.31 -1.83
C ASN A 354 6.70 -11.32 -0.96
N ASN A 355 5.55 -10.93 -0.39
CA ASN A 355 4.66 -11.89 0.29
C ASN A 355 4.14 -12.96 -0.68
N ILE A 356 3.75 -12.59 -1.91
CA ILE A 356 3.34 -13.56 -2.93
C ILE A 356 4.49 -14.54 -3.25
N LEU A 357 5.71 -14.03 -3.47
CA LEU A 357 6.88 -14.85 -3.82
C LEU A 357 7.26 -15.85 -2.73
N GLU A 358 7.08 -15.51 -1.46
CA GLU A 358 7.31 -16.38 -0.29
C GLU A 358 6.18 -17.41 -0.06
N GLY A 359 5.10 -17.33 -0.84
CA GLY A 359 3.97 -18.26 -0.84
C GLY A 359 2.62 -17.53 -0.83
N LEU A 360 1.69 -17.94 -1.71
CA LEU A 360 0.38 -17.29 -1.88
C LEU A 360 -0.41 -17.12 -0.57
N ILE A 361 -0.22 -17.97 0.44
CA ILE A 361 -0.89 -17.88 1.74
C ILE A 361 -0.58 -16.56 2.48
N TRP A 362 0.64 -16.04 2.36
CA TRP A 362 1.05 -14.77 2.97
C TRP A 362 0.42 -13.57 2.28
N PHE A 363 -0.04 -13.70 1.04
CA PHE A 363 -0.85 -12.68 0.41
C PHE A 363 -2.35 -12.88 0.70
N TRP A 364 -2.85 -14.07 0.39
CA TRP A 364 -4.27 -14.40 0.34
C TRP A 364 -4.94 -14.31 1.70
N VAL A 365 -4.35 -14.92 2.74
CA VAL A 365 -4.98 -14.95 4.05
C VAL A 365 -5.06 -13.53 4.63
N PRO A 366 -3.96 -12.77 4.79
CA PRO A 366 -3.99 -11.36 5.20
C PRO A 366 -4.97 -10.47 4.42
N ALA A 367 -4.99 -10.55 3.09
CA ALA A 367 -5.90 -9.75 2.27
C ALA A 367 -7.38 -10.11 2.54
N SER A 368 -7.67 -11.40 2.72
CA SER A 368 -9.00 -11.89 3.08
C SER A 368 -9.42 -11.50 4.50
N LEU A 369 -8.48 -11.34 5.45
CA LEU A 369 -8.80 -10.87 6.82
C LEU A 369 -9.30 -9.43 6.81
N VAL A 370 -8.72 -8.55 5.98
CA VAL A 370 -9.19 -7.15 5.83
C VAL A 370 -10.59 -7.11 5.23
N ILE A 371 -10.85 -7.89 4.17
CA ILE A 371 -12.18 -8.00 3.54
C ILE A 371 -13.21 -8.55 4.52
N CYS A 372 -12.85 -9.60 5.27
CA CYS A 372 -13.65 -10.17 6.34
C CYS A 372 -13.97 -9.13 7.43
N ASN A 373 -12.98 -8.34 7.84
CA ASN A 373 -13.15 -7.30 8.85
C ASN A 373 -14.16 -6.23 8.42
N ASP A 374 -14.03 -5.68 7.21
CA ASP A 374 -14.96 -4.67 6.69
C ASP A 374 -16.40 -5.22 6.59
N ILE A 375 -16.56 -6.48 6.16
CA ILE A 375 -17.88 -7.14 6.08
C ILE A 375 -18.49 -7.29 7.48
N PHE A 376 -17.75 -7.83 8.45
CA PHE A 376 -18.28 -8.02 9.80
C PHE A 376 -18.48 -6.69 10.55
N ALA A 377 -17.64 -5.68 10.30
CA ALA A 377 -17.82 -4.34 10.85
C ALA A 377 -19.14 -3.71 10.36
N TYR A 378 -19.51 -3.94 9.10
CA TYR A 378 -20.80 -3.55 8.57
C TYR A 378 -21.96 -4.37 9.18
N ILE A 379 -21.84 -5.70 9.26
CA ILE A 379 -22.91 -6.57 9.81
C ILE A 379 -23.20 -6.22 11.28
N TRP A 380 -22.19 -6.25 12.15
CA TRP A 380 -22.34 -5.92 13.57
C TRP A 380 -22.68 -4.45 13.79
N GLY A 381 -22.15 -3.56 12.94
CA GLY A 381 -22.47 -2.14 12.97
C GLY A 381 -23.91 -1.82 12.59
N MET A 382 -24.54 -2.59 11.70
CA MET A 382 -25.95 -2.45 11.34
C MET A 382 -26.89 -3.12 12.34
N SER A 383 -26.50 -4.26 12.93
CA SER A 383 -27.37 -5.02 13.83
C SER A 383 -27.36 -4.55 15.29
N ILE A 384 -26.21 -4.10 15.80
CA ILE A 384 -26.03 -3.74 17.22
C ILE A 384 -25.42 -2.33 17.39
N GLY A 385 -24.89 -1.73 16.33
CA GLY A 385 -24.24 -0.43 16.36
C GLY A 385 -25.12 0.71 16.88
N ARG A 386 -24.62 1.43 17.89
CA ARG A 386 -25.28 2.59 18.50
C ARG A 386 -24.32 3.73 18.78
N THR A 387 -23.06 3.44 19.09
CA THR A 387 -22.05 4.46 19.43
C THR A 387 -21.12 4.73 18.25
N PRO A 388 -21.02 5.96 17.73
CA PRO A 388 -20.11 6.28 16.62
C PRO A 388 -18.65 6.25 17.08
N LEU A 389 -17.78 5.66 16.25
CA LEU A 389 -16.37 5.43 16.57
C LEU A 389 -15.50 6.69 16.40
N ILE A 390 -15.79 7.53 15.39
CA ILE A 390 -15.06 8.77 15.12
C ILE A 390 -15.97 9.79 14.40
N SER A 391 -15.88 11.07 14.78
CA SER A 391 -16.68 12.16 14.18
C SER A 391 -16.49 12.29 12.66
N LEU A 392 -15.28 12.02 12.17
CA LEU A 392 -14.92 12.01 10.75
C LEU A 392 -15.58 10.89 9.93
N SER A 393 -16.13 9.87 10.59
CA SER A 393 -16.78 8.70 9.98
C SER A 393 -17.99 8.26 10.81
N PRO A 394 -19.09 9.06 10.84
CA PRO A 394 -20.23 8.85 11.74
C PRO A 394 -21.01 7.56 11.47
N LYS A 395 -20.71 6.83 10.39
CA LYS A 395 -21.33 5.54 10.04
C LYS A 395 -20.57 4.32 10.60
N LYS A 396 -19.35 4.49 11.11
CA LYS A 396 -18.59 3.41 11.76
C LYS A 396 -18.87 3.43 13.26
N THR A 397 -19.23 2.29 13.84
CA THR A 397 -19.64 2.16 15.25
C THR A 397 -18.65 1.35 16.09
N VAL A 398 -18.62 1.59 17.40
CA VAL A 398 -17.74 0.86 18.32
C VAL A 398 -18.17 -0.60 18.44
N GLU A 399 -19.49 -0.86 18.50
CA GLU A 399 -20.01 -2.24 18.57
C GLU A 399 -19.70 -3.01 17.28
N GLY A 400 -19.77 -2.35 16.13
CA GLY A 400 -19.35 -2.91 14.84
C GLY A 400 -17.87 -3.28 14.82
N PHE A 401 -17.01 -2.40 15.33
CA PHE A 401 -15.56 -2.64 15.41
C PHE A 401 -15.20 -3.82 16.34
N VAL A 402 -15.82 -3.92 17.51
CA VAL A 402 -15.58 -5.04 18.45
C VAL A 402 -16.13 -6.36 17.91
N GLY A 403 -17.33 -6.35 17.30
CA GLY A 403 -17.88 -7.54 16.64
C GLY A 403 -17.03 -8.02 15.46
N ALA A 404 -16.50 -7.08 14.67
CA ALA A 404 -15.56 -7.38 13.59
C ALA A 404 -14.28 -8.02 14.10
N PHE A 405 -13.68 -7.51 15.18
CA PHE A 405 -12.47 -8.08 15.79
C PHE A 405 -12.64 -9.56 16.13
N ILE A 406 -13.68 -9.89 16.92
CA ILE A 406 -13.95 -11.28 17.34
C ILE A 406 -14.20 -12.18 16.12
N SER A 407 -15.00 -11.69 15.15
CA SER A 407 -15.32 -12.44 13.93
C SER A 407 -14.08 -12.68 13.06
N THR A 408 -13.17 -11.70 12.97
CA THR A 408 -11.94 -11.79 12.17
C THR A 408 -10.94 -12.78 12.77
N VAL A 409 -10.84 -12.85 14.11
CA VAL A 409 -9.99 -13.84 14.79
C VAL A 409 -10.50 -15.27 14.60
N LEU A 410 -11.81 -15.49 14.73
CA LEU A 410 -12.41 -16.81 14.47
C LEU A 410 -12.29 -17.21 12.99
N PHE A 411 -12.50 -16.26 12.07
CA PHE A 411 -12.31 -16.46 10.65
C PHE A 411 -10.85 -16.76 10.29
N SER A 412 -9.87 -16.05 10.86
CA SER A 412 -8.46 -16.27 10.49
C SER A 412 -7.98 -17.67 10.84
N ILE A 413 -8.37 -18.20 12.01
CA ILE A 413 -8.02 -19.56 12.42
C ILE A 413 -8.66 -20.57 11.47
N GLY A 414 -9.97 -20.48 11.19
CA GLY A 414 -10.66 -21.42 10.31
C GLY A 414 -10.20 -21.37 8.85
N TRP A 415 -10.08 -20.16 8.31
CA TRP A 415 -9.71 -19.89 6.92
C TRP A 415 -8.22 -20.16 6.64
N GLY A 416 -7.35 -19.68 7.52
CA GLY A 416 -5.91 -19.91 7.42
C GLY A 416 -5.57 -21.39 7.51
N MET A 417 -6.13 -22.11 8.49
CA MET A 417 -5.92 -23.56 8.61
C MET A 417 -6.61 -24.38 7.49
N TYR A 418 -7.53 -23.79 6.73
CA TYR A 418 -8.05 -24.41 5.51
C TYR A 418 -7.03 -24.29 4.36
N PHE A 419 -6.52 -23.08 4.09
CA PHE A 419 -5.56 -22.86 3.00
C PHE A 419 -4.16 -23.43 3.28
N ALA A 420 -3.77 -23.58 4.54
CA ALA A 420 -2.49 -24.21 4.94
C ALA A 420 -2.39 -25.72 4.61
N ARG A 421 -3.46 -26.35 4.12
CA ARG A 421 -3.46 -27.76 3.67
C ARG A 421 -3.03 -27.97 2.21
N PHE A 422 -2.80 -26.89 1.47
CA PHE A 422 -2.46 -26.95 0.05
C PHE A 422 -1.03 -26.47 -0.14
N ASP A 423 -0.14 -27.36 -0.57
CA ASP A 423 1.28 -27.05 -0.82
C ASP A 423 1.46 -25.86 -1.76
N TYR A 424 0.66 -25.77 -2.83
CA TYR A 424 0.58 -24.63 -3.74
C TYR A 424 0.35 -23.26 -3.06
N MET A 425 -0.24 -23.22 -1.87
CA MET A 425 -0.46 -21.99 -1.11
C MET A 425 0.70 -21.67 -0.15
N ILE A 426 1.32 -22.68 0.46
CA ILE A 426 2.34 -22.51 1.51
C ILE A 426 3.77 -22.49 0.98
N CYS A 427 4.01 -23.05 -0.21
CA CYS A 427 5.34 -23.16 -0.80
C CYS A 427 5.79 -21.83 -1.44
N PRO A 428 7.06 -21.43 -1.25
CA PRO A 428 7.63 -20.29 -1.96
C PRO A 428 7.77 -20.60 -3.45
N VAL A 429 7.76 -19.57 -4.30
CA VAL A 429 7.87 -19.75 -5.74
C VAL A 429 9.32 -20.03 -6.15
N HIS A 430 9.52 -21.06 -6.97
CA HIS A 430 10.79 -21.33 -7.65
C HIS A 430 10.72 -20.95 -9.13
N ASP A 431 9.63 -21.36 -9.81
CA ASP A 431 9.33 -21.00 -11.19
C ASP A 431 8.02 -20.22 -11.28
N LEU A 432 8.01 -19.08 -11.98
CA LEU A 432 6.83 -18.22 -12.10
C LEU A 432 5.69 -18.82 -12.95
N GLY A 433 5.95 -19.90 -13.70
CA GLY A 433 4.96 -20.59 -14.54
C GLY A 433 4.07 -21.61 -13.82
N VAL A 434 4.28 -21.83 -12.52
CA VAL A 434 3.49 -22.78 -11.69
C VAL A 434 2.06 -22.29 -11.46
N ASN A 435 1.12 -23.22 -11.44
CA ASN A 435 -0.32 -22.98 -11.27
C ASN A 435 -0.95 -24.01 -10.32
N ALA A 436 -2.23 -23.87 -9.99
CA ALA A 436 -2.91 -24.73 -9.01
C ALA A 436 -2.95 -26.23 -9.38
N TRP A 437 -2.65 -26.61 -10.62
CA TRP A 437 -2.65 -27.98 -11.11
C TRP A 437 -1.24 -28.55 -11.37
N SER A 438 -0.18 -27.77 -11.20
CA SER A 438 1.20 -28.20 -11.54
C SER A 438 1.86 -29.10 -10.49
N GLY A 439 1.13 -29.56 -9.47
CA GLY A 439 1.63 -30.53 -8.48
C GLY A 439 2.83 -30.06 -7.66
N MET A 440 2.86 -28.78 -7.28
CA MET A 440 3.95 -28.19 -6.48
C MET A 440 4.07 -28.87 -5.11
N THR A 441 5.30 -29.24 -4.74
CA THR A 441 5.67 -29.77 -3.42
C THR A 441 6.95 -29.09 -2.94
N CYS A 442 7.05 -28.77 -1.65
CA CYS A 442 8.25 -28.22 -1.01
C CYS A 442 8.40 -28.77 0.42
N GLU A 443 9.52 -28.47 1.09
CA GLU A 443 9.62 -28.64 2.54
C GLU A 443 8.80 -27.52 3.23
N PRO A 444 7.76 -27.83 4.01
CA PRO A 444 6.93 -26.79 4.63
C PRO A 444 7.71 -26.00 5.67
N ASN A 445 7.51 -24.67 5.70
CA ASN A 445 8.07 -23.82 6.75
C ASN A 445 7.68 -24.37 8.15
N PRO A 446 8.59 -24.40 9.14
CA PRO A 446 8.33 -24.91 10.50
C PRO A 446 7.14 -24.29 11.25
N ALA A 447 6.56 -23.19 10.76
CA ALA A 447 5.31 -22.62 11.23
C ALA A 447 4.06 -23.46 10.87
N PHE A 448 4.08 -24.19 9.76
CA PHE A 448 2.97 -25.05 9.31
C PHE A 448 3.02 -26.47 9.90
N VAL A 449 4.17 -26.88 10.41
CA VAL A 449 4.38 -28.20 11.00
C VAL A 449 3.65 -28.32 12.35
N TRP A 450 2.91 -29.42 12.53
CA TRP A 450 2.23 -29.74 13.79
C TRP A 450 3.22 -30.04 14.91
N ARG A 451 2.92 -29.52 16.10
CA ARG A 451 3.70 -29.72 17.32
C ARG A 451 2.78 -30.06 18.48
N GLU A 452 3.28 -30.83 19.43
CA GLU A 452 2.60 -31.07 20.70
C GLU A 452 3.14 -30.10 21.76
N GLN A 453 2.25 -29.27 22.32
CA GLN A 453 2.57 -28.40 23.44
C GLN A 453 2.04 -29.02 24.74
N ALA A 454 2.88 -29.10 25.77
CA ALA A 454 2.42 -29.44 27.11
C ALA A 454 1.48 -28.34 27.64
N ILE A 455 0.30 -28.74 28.11
CA ILE A 455 -0.68 -27.81 28.70
C ILE A 455 -0.18 -27.41 30.10
N ILE A 456 -0.29 -26.13 30.44
CA ILE A 456 0.14 -25.61 31.76
C ILE A 456 -0.63 -26.38 32.86
N PRO A 457 0.04 -26.97 33.88
CA PRO A 457 -0.60 -27.95 34.78
C PRO A 457 -1.94 -27.54 35.42
N PRO A 458 -2.20 -26.29 35.83
CA PRO A 458 -3.51 -25.88 36.36
C PRO A 458 -4.64 -25.96 35.31
N VAL A 459 -4.32 -25.66 34.05
CA VAL A 459 -5.27 -25.74 32.93
C VAL A 459 -5.52 -27.20 32.55
N ALA A 460 -4.49 -28.04 32.55
CA ALA A 460 -4.62 -29.48 32.33
C ALA A 460 -5.51 -30.12 33.42
N ALA A 461 -5.28 -29.80 34.70
CA ALA A 461 -6.10 -30.27 35.81
C ALA A 461 -7.57 -29.83 35.69
N PHE A 462 -7.81 -28.57 35.28
CA PHE A 462 -9.17 -28.08 35.03
C PHE A 462 -9.86 -28.80 33.86
N LEU A 463 -9.16 -28.98 32.73
CA LEU A 463 -9.69 -29.71 31.56
C LEU A 463 -10.00 -31.18 31.90
N ASN A 464 -9.11 -31.86 32.63
CA ASN A 464 -9.32 -33.24 33.11
C ASN A 464 -10.48 -33.35 34.10
N THR A 465 -10.91 -32.25 34.74
CA THR A 465 -12.09 -32.21 35.61
C THR A 465 -13.39 -31.99 34.82
N LEU A 466 -13.32 -31.29 33.68
CA LEU A 466 -14.48 -30.89 32.88
C LEU A 466 -14.78 -31.84 31.70
N LEU A 467 -13.76 -32.49 31.15
CA LEU A 467 -13.85 -33.34 29.96
C LEU A 467 -13.31 -34.74 30.25
N PRO A 468 -13.98 -35.83 29.81
CA PRO A 468 -13.45 -37.18 29.95
C PRO A 468 -12.20 -37.37 29.08
N GLY A 469 -11.02 -37.48 29.70
CA GLY A 469 -9.74 -37.72 29.04
C GLY A 469 -8.54 -37.24 29.86
N THR A 470 -7.33 -37.52 29.38
CA THR A 470 -6.07 -37.02 29.96
C THR A 470 -5.44 -35.96 29.04
N TRP A 471 -5.92 -34.73 29.20
CA TRP A 471 -5.54 -33.54 28.43
C TRP A 471 -4.23 -32.93 28.97
N ASN A 472 -3.11 -33.63 28.73
CA ASN A 472 -1.77 -33.19 29.15
C ASN A 472 -1.01 -32.46 28.02
N THR A 473 -1.32 -32.77 26.76
CA THR A 473 -0.75 -32.12 25.57
C THR A 473 -1.87 -31.61 24.65
N ILE A 474 -1.56 -30.58 23.86
CA ILE A 474 -2.41 -30.08 22.79
C ILE A 474 -1.62 -30.01 21.48
N ALA A 475 -2.18 -30.57 20.42
CA ALA A 475 -1.63 -30.44 19.07
C ALA A 475 -1.96 -29.05 18.51
N TYR A 476 -0.94 -28.31 18.07
CA TYR A 476 -1.08 -26.98 17.49
C TYR A 476 -0.08 -26.79 16.33
N THR A 477 -0.34 -25.81 15.47
CA THR A 477 0.67 -25.31 14.51
C THR A 477 1.04 -23.88 14.93
N PRO A 478 2.33 -23.48 14.92
CA PRO A 478 2.71 -22.10 15.20
C PRO A 478 1.98 -21.07 14.31
N PHE A 479 1.61 -21.47 13.08
CA PHE A 479 0.76 -20.69 12.17
C PHE A 479 -0.54 -20.21 12.80
N GLN A 480 -1.18 -20.96 13.70
CA GLN A 480 -2.38 -20.50 14.42
C GLN A 480 -2.13 -19.24 15.24
N ILE A 481 -0.95 -19.10 15.84
CA ILE A 481 -0.55 -17.90 16.61
C ILE A 481 -0.35 -16.72 15.64
N HIS A 482 0.33 -16.95 14.52
CA HIS A 482 0.51 -15.93 13.48
C HIS A 482 -0.83 -15.48 12.87
N LEU A 483 -1.79 -16.38 12.67
CA LEU A 483 -3.16 -16.06 12.22
C LEU A 483 -3.93 -15.16 13.20
N VAL A 484 -3.75 -15.36 14.51
CA VAL A 484 -4.30 -14.45 15.53
C VAL A 484 -3.64 -13.07 15.45
N VAL A 485 -2.31 -13.01 15.29
CA VAL A 485 -1.60 -11.73 15.16
C VAL A 485 -2.01 -10.97 13.89
N PHE A 486 -2.15 -11.66 12.74
CA PHE A 486 -2.67 -11.06 11.51
C PHE A 486 -4.11 -10.57 11.68
N ALA A 487 -4.99 -11.31 12.35
CA ALA A 487 -6.36 -10.86 12.62
C ALA A 487 -6.40 -9.63 13.54
N CYS A 488 -5.57 -9.61 14.58
CA CYS A 488 -5.42 -8.46 15.47
C CYS A 488 -4.96 -7.22 14.69
N PHE A 489 -3.96 -7.33 13.81
CA PHE A 489 -3.54 -6.20 12.99
C PHE A 489 -4.61 -5.78 11.96
N ALA A 490 -5.19 -6.75 11.25
CA ALA A 490 -6.22 -6.51 10.23
C ALA A 490 -7.48 -5.83 10.80
N SER A 491 -7.82 -6.09 12.07
CA SER A 491 -8.97 -5.45 12.72
C SER A 491 -8.64 -4.20 13.53
N LEU A 492 -7.46 -4.11 14.15
CA LEU A 492 -7.14 -2.99 15.05
C LEU A 492 -6.35 -1.87 14.37
N VAL A 493 -5.49 -2.20 13.40
CA VAL A 493 -4.53 -1.26 12.81
C VAL A 493 -4.83 -0.98 11.34
N ALA A 494 -5.09 -2.01 10.52
CA ALA A 494 -5.37 -1.83 9.09
C ALA A 494 -6.52 -0.82 8.80
N PRO A 495 -7.62 -0.74 9.58
CA PRO A 495 -8.70 0.23 9.33
C PRO A 495 -8.27 1.71 9.44
N PHE A 496 -7.11 2.00 10.05
CA PHE A 496 -6.53 3.35 10.04
C PHE A 496 -6.07 3.80 8.67
N GLY A 497 -5.72 2.88 7.75
CA GLY A 497 -5.52 3.20 6.33
C GLY A 497 -6.79 3.81 5.72
N GLY A 498 -7.94 3.16 5.91
CA GLY A 498 -9.24 3.67 5.48
C GLY A 498 -9.71 4.94 6.21
N PHE A 499 -9.36 5.14 7.48
CA PHE A 499 -9.61 6.41 8.17
C PHE A 499 -8.77 7.55 7.59
N PHE A 500 -7.49 7.31 7.30
CA PHE A 500 -6.60 8.28 6.66
C PHE A 500 -7.09 8.65 5.26
N ALA A 501 -7.40 7.65 4.42
CA ALA A 501 -7.97 7.85 3.10
C ALA A 501 -9.30 8.61 3.14
N SER A 502 -10.21 8.28 4.07
CA SER A 502 -11.46 9.03 4.28
C SER A 502 -11.20 10.48 4.69
N GLY A 503 -10.29 10.73 5.63
CA GLY A 503 -9.94 12.08 6.09
C GLY A 503 -9.33 12.94 4.99
N PHE A 504 -8.41 12.36 4.23
CA PHE A 504 -7.84 12.97 3.04
C PHE A 504 -8.94 13.40 2.04
N LYS A 505 -9.89 12.51 1.73
CA LYS A 505 -11.01 12.85 0.82
C LYS A 505 -11.84 14.04 1.30
N ARG A 506 -12.08 14.16 2.62
CA ARG A 506 -12.78 15.32 3.19
C ARG A 506 -11.97 16.62 3.07
N ALA A 507 -10.66 16.58 3.29
CA ALA A 507 -9.80 17.75 3.16
C ALA A 507 -9.82 18.37 1.74
N PHE A 508 -10.02 17.55 0.71
CA PHE A 508 -10.13 18.00 -0.70
C PHE A 508 -11.57 18.12 -1.22
N ASN A 509 -12.59 18.02 -0.35
CA ASN A 509 -14.01 18.05 -0.71
C ASN A 509 -14.44 17.02 -1.77
N ILE A 510 -13.72 15.89 -1.86
CA ILE A 510 -14.05 14.77 -2.75
C ILE A 510 -14.75 13.64 -1.98
N LYS A 511 -15.43 12.76 -2.71
CA LYS A 511 -16.15 11.60 -2.15
C LYS A 511 -15.40 10.28 -2.33
N ASP A 512 -14.87 10.08 -3.52
CA ASP A 512 -14.20 8.88 -4.02
C ASP A 512 -12.92 9.34 -4.76
N PHE A 513 -11.83 8.58 -4.74
CA PHE A 513 -10.58 8.96 -5.43
C PHE A 513 -10.70 8.85 -6.96
N GLY A 514 -11.66 8.09 -7.45
CA GLY A 514 -11.88 7.89 -8.88
C GLY A 514 -13.11 7.05 -9.18
N HIS A 515 -13.20 6.66 -10.45
CA HIS A 515 -14.27 5.82 -10.99
C HIS A 515 -13.66 4.69 -11.85
N SER A 516 -12.56 4.08 -11.38
CA SER A 516 -11.88 3.02 -12.14
C SER A 516 -12.69 1.72 -12.21
N ILE A 517 -13.65 1.49 -11.30
CA ILE A 517 -14.51 0.31 -11.31
C ILE A 517 -15.98 0.75 -11.40
N PRO A 518 -16.72 0.38 -12.47
CA PRO A 518 -18.11 0.79 -12.66
C PRO A 518 -19.02 0.44 -11.47
N GLY A 519 -19.71 1.45 -10.94
CA GLY A 519 -20.61 1.33 -9.78
C GLY A 519 -19.91 1.23 -8.42
N HIS A 520 -18.58 1.10 -8.37
CA HIS A 520 -17.82 0.66 -7.19
C HIS A 520 -16.80 1.65 -6.61
N GLY A 521 -16.55 2.78 -7.29
CA GLY A 521 -15.65 3.84 -6.82
C GLY A 521 -14.22 3.74 -7.39
N GLY A 522 -13.26 4.30 -6.64
CA GLY A 522 -11.84 4.23 -6.99
C GLY A 522 -11.21 2.89 -6.61
N MET A 523 -10.07 2.59 -7.21
CA MET A 523 -9.19 1.52 -6.74
C MET A 523 -8.51 1.90 -5.42
N THR A 524 -8.17 3.18 -5.25
CA THR A 524 -7.55 3.73 -4.03
C THR A 524 -8.43 3.52 -2.81
N ASP A 525 -9.74 3.70 -2.95
CA ASP A 525 -10.78 3.47 -1.92
C ASP A 525 -10.91 1.99 -1.46
N ARG A 526 -10.15 1.07 -2.06
CA ARG A 526 -10.19 -0.37 -1.81
C ARG A 526 -8.84 -0.95 -1.40
N MET A 527 -7.75 -0.25 -1.74
CA MET A 527 -6.38 -0.67 -1.49
C MET A 527 -5.75 0.03 -0.27
N ASP A 528 -6.40 1.03 0.30
CA ASP A 528 -5.93 1.81 1.46
C ASP A 528 -5.62 0.93 2.70
N CYS A 529 -6.55 0.10 3.14
CA CYS A 529 -6.32 -0.88 4.21
C CYS A 529 -5.39 -2.02 3.76
N GLN A 530 -5.43 -2.40 2.48
CA GLN A 530 -4.69 -3.53 1.92
C GLN A 530 -3.17 -3.25 1.83
N PHE A 531 -2.76 -2.03 1.47
CA PHE A 531 -1.34 -1.66 1.47
C PHE A 531 -0.74 -1.73 2.87
N LEU A 532 -1.45 -1.23 3.89
CA LEU A 532 -1.00 -1.29 5.27
C LEU A 532 -0.90 -2.73 5.79
N MET A 533 -1.88 -3.59 5.45
CA MET A 533 -1.83 -5.02 5.77
C MET A 533 -0.70 -5.76 5.04
N GLY A 534 -0.45 -5.43 3.77
CA GLY A 534 0.60 -6.03 2.96
C GLY A 534 2.00 -5.71 3.47
N VAL A 535 2.25 -4.44 3.82
CA VAL A 535 3.50 -3.99 4.46
C VAL A 535 3.70 -4.70 5.80
N PHE A 536 2.67 -4.72 6.65
CA PHE A 536 2.75 -5.41 7.95
C PHE A 536 3.07 -6.90 7.79
N THR A 537 2.37 -7.57 6.87
CA THR A 537 2.59 -9.00 6.66
C THR A 537 4.03 -9.29 6.24
N TYR A 538 4.59 -8.48 5.34
CA TYR A 538 5.99 -8.62 4.92
C TYR A 538 6.92 -8.45 6.12
N VAL A 539 6.83 -7.32 6.83
CA VAL A 539 7.70 -7.05 8.00
C VAL A 539 7.57 -8.15 9.06
N TYR A 540 6.35 -8.65 9.31
CA TYR A 540 6.09 -9.70 10.29
C TYR A 540 6.67 -11.05 9.86
N TYR A 541 6.42 -11.47 8.60
CA TYR A 541 6.97 -12.68 8.03
C TYR A 541 8.50 -12.66 8.02
N THR A 542 9.11 -11.58 7.52
CA THR A 542 10.57 -11.45 7.43
C THR A 542 11.27 -11.42 8.77
N SER A 543 10.59 -10.98 9.84
CA SER A 543 11.17 -10.85 11.18
C SER A 543 10.95 -12.09 12.07
N LEU A 544 9.85 -12.84 11.88
CA LEU A 544 9.40 -13.86 12.84
C LEU A 544 9.06 -15.22 12.23
N ILE A 545 9.00 -15.36 10.90
CA ILE A 545 8.56 -16.60 10.22
C ILE A 545 9.60 -17.10 9.22
N ARG A 546 10.28 -16.20 8.49
CA ARG A 546 11.27 -16.56 7.48
C ARG A 546 12.41 -17.37 8.12
N THR A 547 12.67 -18.55 7.57
CA THR A 547 13.82 -19.39 7.95
C THR A 547 15.04 -18.99 7.14
N HIS A 548 16.14 -18.69 7.83
CA HIS A 548 17.44 -18.47 7.19
C HIS A 548 18.17 -19.80 7.04
N HIS A 549 17.96 -20.49 5.91
CA HIS A 549 18.71 -21.69 5.56
C HIS A 549 20.14 -21.32 5.13
N VAL A 550 21.05 -21.26 6.10
CA VAL A 550 22.48 -21.04 5.82
C VAL A 550 23.11 -22.37 5.39
N SER A 551 23.57 -22.43 4.14
CA SER A 551 24.26 -23.62 3.63
C SER A 551 25.74 -23.64 4.10
N VAL A 552 26.31 -24.84 4.24
CA VAL A 552 27.75 -25.00 4.54
C VAL A 552 28.61 -24.29 3.49
N GLY A 553 28.20 -24.33 2.22
CA GLY A 553 28.88 -23.60 1.13
C GLY A 553 28.84 -22.08 1.30
N SER A 554 27.70 -21.51 1.71
CA SER A 554 27.63 -20.07 1.99
C SER A 554 28.43 -19.66 3.24
N VAL A 555 28.43 -20.48 4.30
CA VAL A 555 29.31 -20.23 5.47
C VAL A 555 30.78 -20.26 5.03
N LEU A 556 31.19 -21.28 4.29
CA LEU A 556 32.55 -21.41 3.78
C LEU A 556 32.93 -20.26 2.85
N GLN A 557 32.03 -19.80 1.98
CA GLN A 557 32.28 -18.63 1.13
C GLN A 557 32.48 -17.37 1.99
N THR A 558 31.61 -17.10 2.97
CA THR A 558 31.76 -15.95 3.88
C THR A 558 33.06 -16.02 4.67
N ILE A 559 33.49 -17.20 5.12
CA ILE A 559 34.77 -17.42 5.79
C ILE A 559 35.93 -17.11 4.84
N VAL A 560 35.95 -17.73 3.65
CA VAL A 560 37.08 -17.62 2.69
C VAL A 560 37.21 -16.22 2.08
N SER A 561 36.10 -15.53 1.81
CA SER A 561 36.13 -14.18 1.22
C SER A 561 36.11 -13.04 2.24
N GLY A 562 35.71 -13.30 3.49
CA GLY A 562 35.45 -12.29 4.51
C GLY A 562 36.43 -12.28 5.69
N LEU A 563 37.14 -13.38 5.95
CA LEU A 563 38.11 -13.49 7.04
C LEU A 563 39.54 -13.64 6.49
N THR A 564 40.50 -13.03 7.18
CA THR A 564 41.93 -13.26 6.96
C THR A 564 42.34 -14.68 7.38
N PHE A 565 43.50 -15.15 6.91
CA PHE A 565 43.97 -16.51 7.20
C PHE A 565 44.10 -16.80 8.71
N ASP A 566 44.53 -15.82 9.51
CA ASP A 566 44.66 -15.98 10.96
C ASP A 566 43.29 -16.09 11.66
N GLU A 567 42.31 -15.28 11.23
CA GLU A 567 40.92 -15.35 11.71
C GLU A 567 40.24 -16.66 11.31
N GLN A 568 40.55 -17.22 10.13
CA GLN A 568 40.08 -18.55 9.72
C GLN A 568 40.61 -19.64 10.66
N LEU A 569 41.89 -19.58 11.05
CA LEU A 569 42.50 -20.52 12.01
C LEU A 569 41.99 -20.32 13.45
N GLU A 570 41.66 -19.11 13.85
CA GLU A 570 40.97 -18.82 15.12
C GLU A 570 39.56 -19.44 15.12
N LEU A 571 38.74 -19.14 14.12
CA LEU A 571 37.39 -19.71 13.96
C LEU A 571 37.40 -21.24 13.93
N MET A 572 38.37 -21.88 13.26
CA MET A 572 38.51 -23.34 13.24
C MET A 572 38.85 -23.93 14.62
N ARG A 573 39.66 -23.23 15.44
CA ARG A 573 39.97 -23.66 16.81
C ARG A 573 38.76 -23.52 17.74
N ASP A 574 38.02 -22.42 17.64
CA ASP A 574 36.84 -22.18 18.47
C ASP A 574 35.69 -23.11 18.11
N LEU A 575 35.44 -23.33 16.81
CA LEU A 575 34.45 -24.30 16.34
C LEU A 575 34.80 -25.73 16.78
N LYS A 576 36.09 -26.09 16.74
CA LYS A 576 36.56 -27.37 17.28
C LYS A 576 36.23 -27.49 18.76
N HIS A 577 36.58 -26.47 19.55
CA HIS A 577 36.37 -26.50 21.00
C HIS A 577 34.89 -26.59 21.36
N TYR A 578 34.02 -25.86 20.65
CA TYR A 578 32.57 -25.95 20.77
C TYR A 578 32.04 -27.38 20.49
N LEU A 579 32.50 -28.02 19.43
CA LEU A 579 32.09 -29.39 19.08
C LEU A 579 32.60 -30.43 20.10
N GLU A 580 33.84 -30.27 20.58
CA GLU A 580 34.41 -31.11 21.64
C GLU A 580 33.63 -30.98 22.96
N GLN A 581 33.13 -29.79 23.31
CA GLN A 581 32.24 -29.57 24.46
C GLN A 581 30.88 -30.28 24.31
N GLN A 582 30.38 -30.47 23.08
CA GLN A 582 29.19 -31.29 22.81
C GLN A 582 29.49 -32.81 22.73
N GLY A 583 30.71 -33.24 23.06
CA GLY A 583 31.13 -34.65 23.03
C GLY A 583 31.53 -35.16 21.65
N VAL A 584 31.57 -34.31 20.62
CA VAL A 584 31.98 -34.67 19.27
C VAL A 584 33.50 -34.55 19.15
N ARG A 585 34.22 -35.68 19.02
CA ARG A 585 35.67 -35.67 18.81
C ARG A 585 36.01 -35.25 17.39
N VAL A 586 36.48 -34.02 17.22
CA VAL A 586 36.93 -33.48 15.94
C VAL A 586 38.44 -33.67 15.80
N LYS A 587 38.86 -34.47 14.80
CA LYS A 587 40.24 -34.45 14.31
C LYS A 587 40.33 -33.41 13.18
N LEU A 588 41.15 -32.40 13.42
CA LEU A 588 41.56 -31.36 12.47
C LEU A 588 42.99 -31.66 12.00
#